data_AF-A0A200J146-F1
#
_entry.id   AF-A0A200J146-F1
#
_cell.length_a   1.000
_cell.length_b   1.000
_cell.length_c   1.000
_cell.angle_alpha   90.00
_cell.angle_beta   90.00
_cell.angle_gamma   90.00
#
_symmetry.space_group_name_H-M   'P 1'
#
loop_
_entity.id
_entity.type
_entity.pdbx_description
1 polymer ?
#
loop_
_entity_poly.entity_id
_entity_poly.type
_entity_poly.pdbx_seq_one_letter_code
_entity_poly.pdbx_strand_id
1 'polypeptide(L)' 'MELLSVKFLNELLLDKLEISVEEIQNYAKDGLKNMPQSEKNTDMYYYLMGTAYHENAAEEIRKDNQYKSIGV' A
#
# COMPACT_ATOMS: atom_id res chain seq x y z
N MET A 1 -4.32 -16.04 0.93
CA MET A 1 -5.58 -15.89 1.70
C MET A 1 -5.69 -14.48 2.29
N GLU A 2 -4.59 -13.85 2.70
CA GLU A 2 -4.55 -12.49 3.29
C GLU A 2 -4.93 -11.34 2.33
N LEU A 3 -4.63 -11.45 1.03
CA LEU A 3 -4.99 -10.39 0.06
C LEU A 3 -6.51 -10.23 -0.12
N LEU A 4 -7.24 -11.36 -0.08
CA LEU A 4 -8.70 -11.40 -0.19
C LEU A 4 -9.36 -10.74 1.02
N SER A 5 -8.77 -10.84 2.21
CA SER A 5 -9.29 -10.18 3.41
C SER A 5 -9.12 -8.66 3.37
N VAL A 6 -8.06 -8.12 2.76
CA VAL A 6 -7.84 -6.66 2.74
C VAL A 6 -8.74 -5.97 1.71
N LYS A 7 -8.96 -6.58 0.54
CA LYS A 7 -9.92 -6.05 -0.44
C LYS A 7 -11.34 -5.99 0.14
N PHE A 8 -11.74 -7.07 0.82
CA PHE A 8 -13.02 -7.13 1.52
C PHE A 8 -13.12 -6.07 2.63
N LEU A 9 -12.03 -5.84 3.36
CA LEU A 9 -11.99 -4.80 4.39
C LEU A 9 -12.17 -3.40 3.79
N ASN A 10 -11.53 -3.10 2.66
CA ASN A 10 -11.70 -1.81 1.99
C ASN A 10 -13.15 -1.60 1.52
N GLU A 11 -13.77 -2.62 0.94
CA GLU A 11 -15.18 -2.57 0.53
C GLU A 11 -16.11 -2.36 1.75
N LEU A 12 -15.80 -3.01 2.88
CA LEU A 12 -16.55 -2.84 4.14
C LEU A 12 -16.37 -1.43 4.73
N LEU A 13 -15.16 -0.86 4.70
CA LEU A 13 -14.85 0.48 5.23
C LEU A 13 -15.59 1.57 4.43
N LEU A 14 -15.64 1.43 3.11
CA LEU A 14 -16.37 2.35 2.23
C LEU A 14 -17.89 2.27 2.44
N ASP A 15 -18.45 1.05 2.47
CA ASP A 15 -19.91 0.83 2.42
C ASP A 15 -20.59 0.85 3.80
N LYS A 16 -19.89 0.46 4.86
CA LYS A 16 -20.48 0.34 6.21
C LYS A 16 -20.00 1.40 7.19
N LEU A 17 -18.82 1.96 6.98
CA LEU A 17 -18.18 2.88 7.91
C LEU A 17 -18.04 4.30 7.34
N GLU A 18 -18.56 4.54 6.12
CA GLU A 18 -18.54 5.84 5.43
C GLU A 18 -17.14 6.47 5.35
N ILE A 19 -16.10 5.65 5.38
CA ILE A 19 -14.72 6.12 5.26
C ILE A 19 -14.50 6.55 3.82
N SER A 20 -13.92 7.73 3.62
CA SER A 20 -13.61 8.22 2.28
C SER A 20 -12.46 7.44 1.64
N VAL A 21 -12.42 7.42 0.31
CA VAL A 21 -11.30 6.86 -0.45
C VAL A 21 -9.98 7.53 -0.06
N GLU A 22 -10.00 8.84 0.22
CA GLU A 22 -8.82 9.59 0.66
C GLU A 22 -8.28 9.11 2.01
N GLU A 23 -9.16 8.82 2.97
CA GLU A 23 -8.77 8.26 4.28
C GLU A 23 -8.15 6.87 4.14
N ILE A 24 -8.68 6.02 3.26
CA ILE A 24 -8.11 4.70 2.97
C ILE A 24 -6.72 4.84 2.32
N GLN A 25 -6.55 5.78 1.39
CA GLN A 25 -5.27 6.07 0.76
C GLN A 25 -4.24 6.58 1.77
N ASN A 26 -4.64 7.48 2.67
CA ASN A 26 -3.77 8.03 3.71
C ASN A 26 -3.37 6.95 4.71
N TYR A 27 -4.30 6.08 5.11
CA TYR A 27 -3.99 4.92 5.93
C TYR A 27 -2.97 3.98 5.26
N ALA A 28 -3.12 3.72 3.96
CA ALA A 28 -2.17 2.89 3.22
C ALA A 28 -0.77 3.53 3.15
N LYS A 29 -0.68 4.86 2.97
CA LYS A 29 0.60 5.60 3.03
C LYS A 29 1.26 5.49 4.39
N ASP A 30 0.48 5.63 5.47
CA ASP A 30 0.98 5.47 6.83
C ASP A 30 1.46 4.03 7.10
N GLY A 31 0.75 3.03 6.59
CA GLY A 31 1.18 1.63 6.62
C GLY A 31 2.54 1.43 5.93
N LEU A 32 2.72 2.00 4.74
CA LEU A 32 3.98 1.92 3.99
C LEU A 32 5.15 2.63 4.69
N LYS A 33 4.88 3.79 5.31
CA LYS A 33 5.89 4.56 6.04
C LYS A 33 6.43 3.80 7.26
N ASN A 34 5.56 3.04 7.93
CA ASN A 34 5.91 2.27 9.12
C ASN A 34 6.31 0.81 8.81
N MET A 35 6.21 0.37 7.55
CA MET A 35 6.52 -0.99 7.14
C MET A 35 8.03 -1.28 7.26
N PRO A 36 8.44 -2.37 7.93
CA PRO A 36 9.83 -2.77 8.00
C PRO A 36 10.44 -2.98 6.61
N GLN A 37 11.72 -2.64 6.45
CA GLN A 37 12.40 -2.77 5.16
C GLN A 37 12.42 -4.22 4.64
N SER A 38 12.46 -5.20 5.55
CA SER A 38 12.38 -6.63 5.24
C SER A 38 11.07 -7.05 4.59
N GLU A 39 10.01 -6.25 4.71
CA GLU A 39 8.67 -6.54 4.18
C GLU A 39 8.35 -5.76 2.90
N LYS A 40 9.25 -4.85 2.46
CA LYS A 40 9.11 -4.04 1.23
C LYS A 40 9.42 -4.81 -0.06
N ASN A 41 8.81 -5.97 -0.19
CA ASN A 41 8.79 -6.87 -1.36
C ASN A 41 7.69 -7.93 -1.23
N THR A 42 6.80 -7.80 -0.24
CA THR A 42 5.71 -8.74 0.01
C THR A 42 4.47 -8.36 -0.79
N ASP A 43 3.53 -9.29 -0.91
CA ASP A 43 2.23 -9.02 -1.51
C ASP A 43 1.49 -7.87 -0.80
N MET A 44 1.65 -7.78 0.53
CA MET A 44 1.10 -6.68 1.34
C MET A 44 1.70 -5.33 0.93
N TYR A 45 3.01 -5.26 0.74
CA TYR A 45 3.67 -4.04 0.26
C TYR A 45 3.08 -3.60 -1.08
N TYR A 46 2.98 -4.50 -2.07
CA TYR A 46 2.43 -4.15 -3.38
C TYR A 46 0.96 -3.75 -3.33
N TYR A 47 0.17 -4.38 -2.47
CA TYR A 47 -1.22 -4.01 -2.25
C TYR A 47 -1.35 -2.61 -1.65
N LEU A 48 -0.56 -2.30 -0.62
CA LEU A 48 -0.54 -0.97 -0.01
C LEU A 48 -0.06 0.09 -1.00
N MET A 49 0.96 -0.19 -1.82
CA MET A 49 1.40 0.72 -2.89
C MET A 49 0.27 0.99 -3.90
N GLY A 50 -0.43 -0.06 -4.34
CA GLY A 50 -1.60 0.06 -5.21
C GLY A 50 -2.74 0.85 -4.58
N THR A 51 -2.98 0.68 -3.28
CA THR A 51 -4.03 1.41 -2.56
C THR A 51 -3.64 2.87 -2.34
N ALA A 52 -2.41 3.16 -1.93
CA ALA A 52 -1.91 4.49 -1.60
C ALA A 52 -1.72 5.39 -2.82
N TYR A 53 -1.31 4.82 -3.96
CA TYR A 53 -0.88 5.56 -5.14
C TYR A 53 -1.65 5.21 -6.41
N HIS A 54 -2.55 4.23 -6.37
CA HIS A 54 -3.41 3.82 -7.49
C HIS A 54 -2.62 3.72 -8.81
N GLU A 55 -2.80 4.68 -9.72
CA GLU A 55 -2.19 4.72 -11.05
C GLU A 55 -0.67 4.92 -11.02
N ASN A 56 -0.14 5.48 -9.94
CA ASN A 56 1.29 5.79 -9.78
C ASN A 56 2.07 4.71 -9.02
N ALA A 57 1.41 3.64 -8.55
CA ALA A 57 2.05 2.62 -7.72
C ALA A 57 3.30 2.00 -8.38
N ALA A 58 3.23 1.71 -9.68
CA ALA A 58 4.36 1.16 -10.42
C ALA A 58 5.55 2.13 -10.46
N GLU A 59 5.32 3.43 -10.61
CA GLU A 59 6.36 4.46 -10.61
C GLU A 59 7.04 4.53 -9.24
N GLU A 60 6.25 4.56 -8.17
CA GLU A 60 6.76 4.66 -6.81
C GLU A 60 7.54 3.40 -6.39
N ILE A 61 7.09 2.20 -6.80
CA ILE A 61 7.84 0.95 -6.59
C ILE A 61 9.21 1.00 -7.29
N ARG A 62 9.27 1.56 -8.52
CA ARG A 62 10.55 1.70 -9.23
C ARG A 62 11.51 2.62 -8.48
N LYS A 63 11.03 3.77 -7.99
CA LYS A 63 11.85 4.69 -7.18
C LYS A 63 12.38 3.99 -5.93
N ASP A 64 11.52 3.30 -5.19
CA ASP A 64 11.91 2.57 -3.98
C ASP A 64 12.99 1.51 -4.25
N ASN A 65 12.89 0.79 -5.37
CA ASN A 65 13.89 -0.22 -5.76
C ASN A 65 15.19 0.40 -6.28
N GLN A 66 15.14 1.58 -6.91
CA GLN A 66 16.36 2.30 -7.31
C GLN A 66 17.16 2.74 -6.08
N TYR A 67 16.51 3.21 -5.02
CA TYR A 67 17.19 3.54 -3.76
C TYR A 67 17.91 2.33 -3.13
N LYS A 68 17.37 1.11 -3.27
CA LYS A 68 18.07 -0.12 -2.84
C LYS A 68 19.30 -0.45 -3.69
N SER A 69 19.32 -0.06 -4.96
CA SER A 69 20.44 -0.34 -5.89
C SER A 69 21.61 0.64 -5.76
N ILE A 70 21.40 1.82 -5.16
CA ILE A 70 22.43 2.86 -5.00
C ILE A 70 23.04 2.81 -3.58
N GLY A 71 22.56 1.91 -2.72
CA GLY A 71 23.09 1.66 -1.38
C GLY A 71 24.44 0.94 -1.41
N VAL A 72 25.50 1.76 -1.44
CA VAL A 72 26.74 1.55 -0.66
C VAL A 72 26.41 1.68 0.83
#